data_AF-A0A3R7IFK4-F1
#
_entry.id   AF-A0A3R7IFK4-F1
#
_cell.length_a   1.000
_cell.length_b   1.000
_cell.length_c   1.000
_cell.angle_alpha   90.00
_cell.angle_beta   90.00
_cell.angle_gamma   90.00
#
_symmetry.space_group_name_H-M   'P 1'
#
loop_
_entity.id
_entity.type
_entity.pdbx_description
1 polymer ?
#
loop_
_entity_poly.entity_id
_entity_poly.type
_entity_poly.pdbx_seq_one_letter_code
_entity_poly.pdbx_strand_id
1 'polypeptide(L)'
;MLRVQPIDKLGELEKETLANMERDGLRDMQFVKSSPEDRQRAESLGWEGKLLDTEIPDTETGQTYDAVLDSLAGFVRCSNACAYWQKIAVAKGVEFRFGKEGAVESLVKAPSTLEPGKERSQVFEVRMGVFMMRILLLLLVLPELSYHLESSAGSVATLKIDIKQTELWDK
;
A
#
# COMPACT_ATOMS: atom_id res chain seq x y z
N MET A 1 -10.86 5.48 1.89
CA MET A 1 -9.81 6.54 1.77
C MET A 1 -10.45 7.76 1.14
N LEU A 2 -10.18 8.97 1.64
CA LEU A 2 -10.68 10.22 1.04
C LEU A 2 -9.61 10.79 0.11
N ARG A 3 -9.91 10.88 -1.19
CA ARG A 3 -9.04 11.49 -2.21
C ARG A 3 -9.47 12.94 -2.40
N VAL A 4 -8.76 13.86 -1.74
CA VAL A 4 -9.07 15.29 -1.74
C VAL A 4 -8.43 15.97 -2.95
N GLN A 5 -9.20 16.79 -3.64
CA GLN A 5 -8.72 17.60 -4.77
C GLN A 5 -8.10 18.91 -4.27
N PRO A 6 -7.17 19.53 -5.02
CA PRO A 6 -6.56 20.79 -4.61
C PRO A 6 -7.50 22.01 -4.78
N ILE A 7 -8.70 21.81 -5.33
CA ILE A 7 -9.71 22.84 -5.59
C ILE A 7 -11.12 22.30 -5.30
N ASP A 8 -12.14 23.12 -5.48
CA ASP A 8 -13.57 22.85 -5.29
C ASP A 8 -14.20 21.96 -6.38
N LYS A 9 -13.38 21.32 -7.24
CA LYS A 9 -13.83 20.53 -8.38
C LYS A 9 -12.96 19.29 -8.56
N LEU A 10 -13.57 18.21 -9.06
CA LEU A 10 -12.83 17.05 -9.54
C LEU A 10 -11.92 17.40 -10.71
N GLY A 11 -10.64 17.05 -10.59
CA GLY A 11 -9.70 17.07 -11.71
C GLY A 11 -9.99 15.94 -12.72
N GLU A 12 -9.43 16.06 -13.92
CA GLU A 12 -9.66 15.10 -15.00
C GLU A 12 -9.19 13.67 -14.65
N LEU A 13 -8.08 13.52 -13.94
CA LEU A 13 -7.57 12.22 -13.50
C LEU A 13 -8.55 11.51 -12.55
N GLU A 14 -9.19 12.25 -11.64
CA GLU A 14 -10.18 11.66 -10.73
C GLU A 14 -11.46 11.27 -11.47
N LYS A 15 -11.90 12.08 -12.46
CA LYS A 15 -13.04 11.72 -13.33
C LYS A 15 -12.75 10.46 -14.14
N GLU A 16 -11.55 10.34 -14.69
CA GLU A 16 -11.11 9.13 -15.38
C GLU A 16 -11.08 7.92 -14.44
N THR A 17 -10.58 8.11 -13.22
CA THR A 17 -10.58 7.08 -12.17
C THR A 17 -12.01 6.61 -11.87
N LEU A 18 -12.97 7.53 -11.72
CA LEU A 18 -14.38 7.20 -11.53
C LEU A 18 -14.97 6.43 -12.72
N ALA A 19 -14.64 6.84 -13.96
CA ALA A 19 -15.09 6.15 -15.16
C ALA A 19 -14.50 4.72 -15.28
N ASN A 20 -13.26 4.52 -14.83
CA ASN A 20 -12.66 3.19 -14.75
C ASN A 20 -13.32 2.33 -13.66
N MET A 21 -13.57 2.90 -12.47
CA MET A 21 -14.29 2.21 -11.40
C MET A 21 -15.72 1.82 -11.84
N GLU A 22 -16.41 2.67 -12.59
CA GLU A 22 -17.70 2.33 -13.22
C GLU A 22 -17.57 1.13 -14.18
N ARG A 23 -16.58 1.17 -15.07
CA ARG A 23 -16.33 0.08 -16.03
C ARG A 23 -16.06 -1.25 -15.33
N ASP A 24 -15.42 -1.20 -14.17
CA ASP A 24 -15.10 -2.36 -13.34
C ASP A 24 -16.25 -2.76 -12.39
N GLY A 25 -17.39 -2.06 -12.42
CA GLY A 25 -18.56 -2.35 -11.59
C GLY A 25 -18.42 -1.93 -10.12
N LEU A 26 -17.53 -0.98 -9.82
CA LEU A 26 -17.17 -0.51 -8.47
C LEU A 26 -17.67 0.90 -8.17
N ARG A 27 -18.50 1.51 -9.03
CA ARG A 27 -18.99 2.90 -8.84
C ARG A 27 -19.71 3.11 -7.52
N ASP A 28 -20.52 2.13 -7.10
CA ASP A 28 -21.31 2.20 -5.87
C ASP A 28 -20.45 2.27 -4.61
N MET A 29 -19.17 1.92 -4.73
CA MET A 29 -18.19 2.01 -3.66
C MET A 29 -17.46 3.36 -3.60
N GLN A 30 -17.70 4.24 -4.57
CA GLN A 30 -17.12 5.58 -4.68
C GLN A 30 -18.20 6.64 -4.37
N PHE A 31 -17.85 7.66 -3.58
CA PHE A 31 -18.78 8.72 -3.19
C PHE A 31 -18.15 10.09 -3.45
N VAL A 32 -18.67 10.80 -4.44
CA VAL A 32 -18.25 12.16 -4.80
C VAL A 32 -18.91 13.14 -3.84
N LYS A 33 -18.11 13.96 -3.15
CA LYS A 33 -18.59 14.94 -2.17
C LYS A 33 -19.57 15.94 -2.78
N SER A 34 -19.27 16.43 -3.99
CA SER A 34 -20.10 17.40 -4.71
C SER A 34 -21.38 16.81 -5.33
N SER A 35 -21.57 15.49 -5.31
CA SER A 35 -22.76 14.81 -5.84
C SER A 35 -23.83 14.63 -4.74
N PRO A 36 -25.02 15.26 -4.87
CA PRO A 36 -26.10 15.08 -3.90
C PRO A 36 -26.53 13.62 -3.76
N GLU A 37 -26.57 12.88 -4.88
CA GLU A 37 -26.93 11.47 -4.89
C GLU A 37 -25.90 10.63 -4.11
N ASP A 38 -24.61 10.94 -4.26
CA ASP A 38 -23.56 10.24 -3.55
C ASP A 38 -23.54 10.60 -2.06
N ARG A 39 -23.84 11.86 -1.68
CA ARG A 39 -23.99 12.24 -0.27
C ARG A 39 -25.15 11.49 0.38
N GLN A 40 -26.29 11.40 -0.29
CA GLN A 40 -27.44 10.65 0.22
C GLN A 40 -27.12 9.16 0.37
N ARG A 41 -26.43 8.55 -0.60
CA ARG A 41 -25.99 7.16 -0.47
C ARG A 41 -24.98 6.98 0.66
N ALA A 42 -24.00 7.89 0.79
CA ALA A 42 -23.03 7.86 1.88
C ALA A 42 -23.71 7.95 3.25
N GLU A 43 -24.69 8.85 3.43
CA GLU A 43 -25.50 8.96 4.64
C GLU A 43 -26.21 7.64 4.96
N SER A 44 -26.91 7.04 3.98
CA SER A 44 -27.63 5.78 4.17
C SER A 44 -26.73 4.60 4.59
N LEU A 45 -25.43 4.67 4.27
CA LEU A 45 -24.43 3.66 4.56
C LEU A 45 -23.54 4.01 5.78
N GLY A 46 -23.79 5.13 6.47
CA GLY A 46 -23.00 5.58 7.61
C GLY A 46 -21.61 6.13 7.24
N TRP A 47 -21.44 6.58 6.01
CA TRP A 47 -20.19 7.15 5.49
C TRP A 47 -20.16 8.68 5.45
N GLU A 48 -21.27 9.36 5.73
CA GLU A 48 -21.38 10.83 5.62
C GLU A 48 -20.26 11.57 6.37
N GLY A 49 -19.94 11.18 7.60
CA GLY A 49 -18.89 11.81 8.41
C GLY A 49 -17.47 11.73 7.82
N LYS A 50 -17.27 10.96 6.73
CA LYS A 50 -16.01 10.91 5.98
C LYS A 50 -15.94 11.88 4.81
N LEU A 51 -17.07 12.44 4.37
CA LEU A 51 -17.12 13.49 3.33
C LEU A 51 -16.95 14.85 4.00
N LEU A 52 -15.70 15.20 4.29
CA LEU A 52 -15.36 16.37 5.09
C LEU A 52 -15.53 17.69 4.32
N ASP A 53 -16.11 18.69 5.00
CA ASP A 53 -16.27 20.06 4.50
C ASP A 53 -15.08 20.93 4.92
N THR A 54 -13.89 20.59 4.41
CA THR A 54 -12.66 21.36 4.65
C THR A 54 -12.59 22.58 3.73
N GLU A 55 -12.53 23.78 4.32
CA GLU A 55 -12.40 25.04 3.58
C GLU A 55 -11.04 25.15 2.87
N ILE A 56 -11.06 25.78 1.69
CA ILE A 56 -9.85 26.11 0.95
C ILE A 56 -9.27 27.38 1.57
N PRO A 57 -8.00 27.40 2.00
CA PRO A 57 -7.38 28.62 2.50
C PRO A 57 -7.35 29.72 1.43
N ASP A 58 -7.48 30.97 1.86
CA ASP A 58 -7.31 32.16 1.02
C ASP A 58 -8.30 32.30 -0.16
N THR A 59 -9.46 31.62 -0.10
CA THR A 59 -10.55 31.77 -1.08
C THR A 59 -11.76 32.53 -0.51
N GLU A 60 -12.74 32.83 -1.37
CA GLU A 60 -14.02 33.39 -0.94
C GLU A 60 -14.71 32.48 0.08
N THR A 61 -15.44 33.09 1.02
CA THR A 61 -16.00 32.39 2.18
C THR A 61 -16.92 31.25 1.77
N GLY A 62 -16.64 30.04 2.25
CA GLY A 62 -17.47 28.85 2.06
C GLY A 62 -17.06 27.92 0.91
N GLN A 63 -15.99 28.22 0.16
CA GLN A 63 -15.43 27.24 -0.78
C GLN A 63 -14.71 26.12 -0.02
N THR A 64 -15.05 24.88 -0.35
CA THR A 64 -14.45 23.68 0.25
C THR A 64 -13.85 22.80 -0.83
N TYR A 65 -12.83 22.02 -0.48
CA TYR A 65 -12.23 21.07 -1.41
C TYR A 65 -13.26 20.03 -1.85
N ASP A 66 -13.26 19.69 -3.14
CA ASP A 66 -13.99 18.51 -3.61
C ASP A 66 -13.19 17.24 -3.29
N ALA A 67 -13.88 16.11 -3.19
CA ALA A 67 -13.26 14.85 -2.83
C ALA A 67 -14.07 13.65 -3.30
N VAL A 68 -13.37 12.52 -3.43
CA VAL A 68 -14.00 11.22 -3.61
C VAL A 68 -13.64 10.32 -2.44
N LEU A 69 -14.65 9.82 -1.75
CA LEU A 69 -14.50 8.76 -0.77
C LEU A 69 -14.56 7.40 -1.46
N ASP A 70 -13.48 6.66 -1.36
CA ASP A 70 -13.39 5.26 -1.77
C ASP A 70 -13.58 4.36 -0.55
N SER A 71 -14.69 3.62 -0.50
CA SER A 71 -15.01 2.74 0.63
C SER A 71 -14.21 1.43 0.64
N LEU A 72 -13.56 1.05 -0.47
CA LEU A 72 -12.71 -0.15 -0.55
C LEU A 72 -11.29 0.12 -0.05
N ALA A 73 -10.88 1.39 -0.09
CA ALA A 73 -9.54 1.78 0.30
C ALA A 73 -9.41 2.04 1.81
N GLY A 74 -8.33 1.54 2.40
CA GLY A 74 -8.03 1.70 3.82
C GLY A 74 -6.54 1.56 4.12
N PHE A 75 -6.21 1.40 5.40
CA PHE A 75 -4.85 1.17 5.85
C PHE A 75 -4.74 -0.19 6.51
N VAL A 76 -3.60 -0.86 6.32
CA VAL A 76 -3.25 -2.08 7.04
C VAL A 76 -2.09 -1.82 7.97
N ARG A 77 -2.11 -2.42 9.15
CA ARG A 77 -0.95 -2.45 10.06
C ARG A 77 0.05 -3.49 9.54
N CYS A 78 0.86 -3.11 8.55
CA CYS A 78 1.77 -4.04 7.84
C CYS A 78 2.65 -4.85 8.80
N SER A 79 3.23 -4.23 9.83
CA SER A 79 4.05 -4.91 10.83
C SER A 79 3.27 -6.02 11.56
N ASN A 80 2.03 -5.73 11.99
CA ASN A 80 1.18 -6.70 12.65
C ASN A 80 0.76 -7.83 11.71
N ALA A 81 0.44 -7.52 10.45
CA ALA A 81 0.12 -8.51 9.43
C ALA A 81 1.32 -9.46 9.17
N CYS A 82 2.53 -8.91 9.02
CA CYS A 82 3.75 -9.71 8.87
C CYS A 82 3.97 -10.62 10.10
N ALA A 83 3.86 -10.08 11.31
CA ALA A 83 4.02 -10.85 12.54
C ALA A 83 2.96 -11.97 12.68
N TYR A 84 1.72 -11.70 12.27
CA TYR A 84 0.65 -12.69 12.26
C TYR A 84 0.97 -13.85 11.32
N TRP A 85 1.35 -13.56 10.07
CA TRP A 85 1.68 -14.59 9.09
C TRP A 85 2.95 -15.37 9.44
N GLN A 86 3.94 -14.70 10.03
CA GLN A 86 5.12 -15.37 10.57
C GLN A 86 4.71 -16.43 11.61
N LYS A 87 3.82 -16.10 12.55
CA LYS A 87 3.35 -17.06 13.56
C LYS A 87 2.66 -18.27 12.94
N ILE A 88 1.83 -18.05 11.91
CA ILE A 88 1.18 -19.14 11.17
C ILE A 88 2.21 -20.04 10.48
N ALA A 89 3.21 -19.45 9.83
CA ALA A 89 4.26 -20.20 9.15
C ALA A 89 5.08 -21.04 10.13
N VAL A 90 5.47 -20.47 11.29
CA VAL A 90 6.16 -21.21 12.37
C VAL A 90 5.30 -22.38 12.86
N ALA A 91 3.99 -22.17 13.06
CA ALA A 91 3.08 -23.25 13.47
C ALA A 91 2.98 -24.39 12.43
N LYS A 92 3.33 -24.12 11.16
CA LYS A 92 3.41 -25.12 10.08
C LYS A 92 4.83 -25.71 9.92
N GLY A 93 5.75 -25.41 10.83
CA GLY A 93 7.11 -25.94 10.83
C GLY A 93 8.11 -25.12 10.01
N VAL A 94 7.75 -23.92 9.55
CA VAL A 94 8.71 -23.03 8.86
C VAL A 94 9.69 -22.45 9.89
N GLU A 95 10.98 -22.65 9.64
CA GLU A 95 12.04 -22.06 10.43
C GLU A 95 12.43 -20.69 9.86
N PHE A 96 12.48 -19.66 10.71
CA PHE A 96 12.95 -18.33 10.35
C PHE A 96 14.34 -18.07 10.94
N ARG A 97 15.31 -17.76 10.09
CA ARG A 97 16.66 -17.34 10.50
C ARG A 97 16.78 -15.83 10.35
N PHE A 98 17.02 -15.12 11.47
CA PHE A 98 17.12 -13.66 11.50
C PHE A 98 18.55 -13.19 11.80
N GLY A 99 18.82 -11.90 11.55
CA GLY A 99 20.13 -11.30 11.80
C GLY A 99 21.21 -11.84 10.85
N LYS A 100 22.45 -11.92 11.34
CA LYS A 100 23.59 -12.40 10.54
C LYS A 100 23.44 -13.84 10.05
N GLU A 101 22.75 -14.68 10.84
CA GLU A 101 22.49 -16.07 10.49
C GLU A 101 21.51 -16.24 9.33
N GLY A 102 20.69 -15.22 9.04
CA GLY A 102 19.78 -15.20 7.89
C GLY A 102 20.24 -14.30 6.75
N ALA A 103 21.46 -13.77 6.83
CA ALA A 103 22.00 -12.89 5.80
C ALA A 103 22.46 -13.73 4.59
N VAL A 104 21.82 -13.48 3.45
CA VAL A 104 22.18 -14.08 2.16
C VAL A 104 23.41 -13.35 1.61
N GLU A 105 24.47 -14.09 1.29
CA GLU A 105 25.70 -13.53 0.71
C GLU A 105 25.75 -13.70 -0.81
N SER A 106 25.31 -14.86 -1.32
CA SER A 106 25.42 -15.20 -2.74
C SER A 106 24.25 -16.05 -3.24
N LEU A 107 24.12 -16.16 -4.56
CA LEU A 107 23.27 -17.15 -5.21
C LEU A 107 24.10 -18.36 -5.64
N VAL A 108 23.64 -19.54 -5.27
CA VAL A 108 24.17 -20.81 -5.75
C VAL A 108 23.47 -21.17 -7.06
N LYS A 109 24.28 -21.31 -8.10
CA LYS A 109 23.83 -21.76 -9.42
C LYS A 109 23.86 -23.28 -9.47
N ALA A 110 22.78 -23.86 -9.97
CA ALA A 110 22.69 -25.29 -10.26
C ALA A 110 22.33 -25.48 -11.74
N PRO A 111 22.71 -26.60 -12.37
CA PRO A 111 22.27 -26.91 -13.73
C PRO A 111 20.75 -26.83 -13.85
N SER A 112 20.25 -26.17 -14.89
CA SER A 112 18.83 -26.10 -15.16
C SER A 112 18.32 -27.49 -15.55
N THR A 113 17.27 -27.95 -14.88
CA THR A 113 16.55 -29.17 -15.25
C THR A 113 15.57 -28.94 -16.40
N LEU A 114 15.33 -27.67 -16.76
CA LEU A 114 14.39 -27.27 -17.82
C LEU A 114 15.09 -27.03 -19.16
N GLU A 115 16.34 -26.56 -19.12
CA GLU A 115 17.09 -26.20 -20.33
C GLU A 115 18.54 -26.72 -20.23
N PRO A 116 18.90 -27.76 -21.00
CA PRO A 116 20.25 -28.29 -21.04
C PRO A 116 21.26 -27.20 -21.43
N GLY A 117 22.34 -27.06 -20.66
CA GLY A 117 23.39 -26.07 -20.91
C GLY A 117 23.13 -24.69 -20.32
N LYS A 118 21.99 -24.46 -19.65
CA LYS A 118 21.75 -23.25 -18.86
C LYS A 118 21.85 -23.53 -17.37
N GLU A 119 22.31 -22.53 -16.62
CA GLU A 119 22.31 -22.55 -15.16
C GLU A 119 21.04 -21.89 -14.64
N ARG A 120 20.52 -22.40 -13.53
CA ARG A 120 19.40 -21.83 -12.77
C ARG A 120 19.89 -21.49 -11.37
N SER A 121 19.67 -20.25 -10.94
CA SER A 121 19.81 -19.87 -9.53
C SER A 121 18.72 -20.57 -8.73
N GLN A 122 19.05 -21.68 -8.07
CA GLN A 122 18.08 -22.49 -7.32
C GLN A 122 18.07 -22.18 -5.83
N VAL A 123 19.15 -21.61 -5.31
CA VAL A 123 19.45 -21.62 -3.88
C VAL A 123 20.21 -20.34 -3.49
N PHE A 124 19.89 -19.77 -2.33
CA PHE A 124 20.71 -18.73 -1.72
C PHE A 124 21.72 -19.36 -0.75
N GLU A 125 22.98 -18.93 -0.80
CA GLU A 125 23.96 -19.27 0.22
C GLU A 125 23.78 -18.32 1.40
N VAL A 126 23.30 -18.87 2.52
CA VAL A 126 23.36 -18.25 3.83
C VAL A 126 24.55 -18.88 4.54
N ARG A 127 25.24 -18.12 5.39
CA ARG A 127 26.44 -18.53 6.16
C ARG A 127 26.41 -19.92 6.82
N MET A 128 25.25 -20.60 6.92
CA MET A 128 25.08 -21.96 7.46
C MET A 128 23.98 -22.82 6.77
N GLY A 129 23.45 -22.47 5.58
CA GLY A 129 22.45 -23.34 4.91
C GLY A 129 21.49 -22.65 3.94
N VAL A 130 20.82 -23.44 3.11
CA VAL A 130 19.98 -23.02 1.97
C VAL A 130 18.60 -22.51 2.43
N PHE A 131 18.19 -21.31 1.99
CA PHE A 131 16.83 -20.77 2.22
C PHE A 131 16.31 -20.01 1.00
N MET A 132 14.99 -19.77 0.91
CA MET A 132 14.33 -19.09 -0.23
C MET A 132 13.57 -17.81 0.18
N MET A 133 13.80 -16.76 -0.62
CA MET A 133 13.06 -15.50 -0.82
C MET A 133 13.26 -14.31 0.15
N ARG A 134 13.94 -13.27 -0.36
CA ARG A 134 13.86 -11.85 0.05
C ARG A 134 13.76 -10.98 -1.20
N ILE A 135 12.85 -10.00 -1.22
CA ILE A 135 12.56 -9.16 -2.41
C ILE A 135 13.46 -7.90 -2.52
N LEU A 136 14.01 -7.39 -1.41
CA LEU A 136 14.66 -6.07 -1.42
C LEU A 136 16.17 -6.09 -1.75
N LEU A 137 16.84 -7.24 -1.72
CA LEU A 137 18.27 -7.36 -2.03
C LEU A 137 18.57 -8.00 -3.39
N LEU A 138 17.55 -8.18 -4.25
CA LEU A 138 17.75 -8.86 -5.54
C LEU A 138 18.83 -8.17 -6.38
N LEU A 139 18.91 -6.84 -6.40
CA LEU A 139 19.89 -6.12 -7.21
C LEU A 139 21.36 -6.36 -6.82
N LEU A 140 21.63 -6.61 -5.53
CA LEU A 140 23.00 -6.88 -5.07
C LEU A 140 23.45 -8.31 -5.39
N VAL A 141 22.50 -9.24 -5.53
CA VAL A 141 22.79 -10.66 -5.75
C VAL A 141 22.50 -11.11 -7.19
N LEU A 142 21.72 -10.32 -7.95
CA LEU A 142 21.37 -10.48 -9.37
C LEU A 142 21.58 -9.14 -10.10
N PRO A 143 22.84 -8.74 -10.35
CA PRO A 143 23.15 -7.50 -11.03
C PRO A 143 22.55 -7.42 -12.44
N GLU A 144 22.25 -8.54 -13.08
CA GLU A 144 21.60 -8.60 -14.41
C GLU A 144 20.19 -7.99 -14.42
N LEU A 145 19.54 -7.86 -13.25
CA LEU A 145 18.24 -7.21 -13.12
C LEU A 145 18.33 -5.71 -12.89
N SER A 146 19.53 -5.11 -12.87
CA SER A 146 19.71 -3.67 -12.62
C SER A 146 19.02 -2.78 -13.66
N TYR A 147 18.76 -3.30 -14.86
CA TYR A 147 18.00 -2.57 -15.87
C TYR A 147 16.48 -2.58 -15.59
N HIS A 148 15.97 -3.56 -14.84
CA HIS A 148 14.55 -3.74 -14.59
C HIS A 148 14.09 -3.31 -13.19
N LEU A 149 15.03 -3.23 -12.24
CA LEU A 149 14.75 -2.90 -10.85
C LEU A 149 15.55 -1.67 -10.46
N GLU A 150 14.87 -0.73 -9.83
CA GLU A 150 15.47 0.43 -9.19
C GLU A 150 15.20 0.37 -7.69
N SER A 151 16.24 0.55 -6.89
CA SER A 151 16.10 0.70 -5.45
C SER A 151 15.83 2.17 -5.15
N SER A 152 14.60 2.49 -4.76
CA SER A 152 14.23 3.83 -4.29
C SER A 152 13.96 3.83 -2.80
N ALA A 153 14.27 4.95 -2.15
CA ALA A 153 14.01 5.18 -0.73
C ALA A 153 13.03 6.35 -0.56
N GLY A 154 12.17 6.26 0.44
CA GLY A 154 11.24 7.32 0.82
C GLY A 154 11.43 7.72 2.28
N SER A 155 10.89 8.89 2.63
CA SER A 155 10.91 9.43 3.98
C SER A 155 9.53 9.27 4.63
N VAL A 156 9.51 8.96 5.93
CA VAL A 156 8.28 8.88 6.73
C VAL A 156 8.43 9.78 7.94
N ALA A 157 7.46 10.69 8.14
CA ALA A 157 7.33 11.47 9.36
C ALA A 157 6.17 10.93 10.20
N THR A 158 6.35 10.86 11.51
CA THR A 158 5.30 10.46 12.45
C THR A 158 5.07 11.58 13.45
N LEU A 159 3.84 12.03 13.57
CA LEU A 159 3.42 13.04 14.55
C LEU A 159 2.64 12.33 15.65
N LYS A 160 3.02 12.57 16.91
CA LYS A 160 2.29 12.06 18.06
C LYS A 160 1.21 13.08 18.43
N ILE A 161 -0.04 12.67 18.39
CA ILE A 161 -1.18 13.44 18.91
C ILE A 161 -1.32 13.11 20.40
N ASP A 162 -1.55 14.11 21.24
CA ASP A 162 -1.80 13.88 22.68
C ASP A 162 -3.21 13.29 22.87
N ILE A 163 -3.33 12.28 23.72
CA ILE A 163 -4.62 11.62 24.01
C ILE A 163 -5.66 12.57 24.62
N LYS A 164 -5.21 13.68 25.23
CA LYS A 164 -6.07 14.72 25.79
C LYS A 164 -6.70 15.62 24.73
N GLN A 165 -6.21 15.63 23.49
CA GLN A 165 -6.78 16.39 22.38
C GLN A 165 -7.98 15.63 21.79
N THR A 166 -9.01 15.42 22.62
CA THR A 166 -10.19 14.61 22.30
C THR A 166 -10.88 15.06 21.02
N GLU A 167 -10.82 16.36 20.69
CA GLU A 167 -11.35 16.90 19.42
C GLU A 167 -10.71 16.30 18.15
N LEU A 168 -9.50 15.74 18.25
CA LEU A 168 -8.83 15.06 17.14
C LEU A 168 -9.12 13.55 17.10
N TRP A 169 -9.55 12.97 18.21
CA TRP A 169 -9.80 11.53 18.37
C TRP A 169 -11.28 11.17 18.18
N ASP A 170 -12.17 12.01 18.69
CA ASP A 170 -13.61 11.82 18.67
C ASP A 170 -14.18 12.52 17.44
N LYS A 171 -14.25 11.77 16.33
CA LYS A 171 -14.87 12.17 15.05
C LYS A 171 -16.08 11.33 14.72
#